data_AF-A0A7C5Q1X4-F1
#
_entry.id   AF-A0A7C5Q1X4-F1
#
_cell.length_a   1.000
_cell.length_b   1.000
_cell.length_c   1.000
_cell.angle_alpha   90.00
_cell.angle_beta   90.00
_cell.angle_gamma   90.00
#
_symmetry.space_group_name_H-M   'P 1'
#
loop_
_entity.id
_entity.type
_entity.pdbx_description
1 polymer ?
#
loop_
_entity_poly.entity_id
_entity_poly.type
_entity_poly.pdbx_seq_one_letter_code
_entity_poly.pdbx_strand_id
1 'polypeptide(L)' 'MGTVEKFEDLIAWQKARELTKQIYLLARKERFSRDFGLRDQIQRATVSIMSNLAEGFERGSKAEFHQFIVSAWEG' A
#
# COMPACT_ATOMS: atom_id res chain seq x y z
N MET A 1 -10.14 -15.22 -16.04
CA MET A 1 -9.74 -14.41 -14.88
C MET A 1 -8.30 -14.00 -15.10
N GLY A 2 -8.00 -12.70 -15.12
CA GLY A 2 -6.64 -12.22 -15.35
C GLY A 2 -5.72 -12.67 -14.21
N THR A 3 -4.62 -13.31 -14.55
CA THR A 3 -3.59 -13.70 -13.58
C THR A 3 -2.89 -12.45 -13.07
N VAL A 4 -2.78 -12.32 -11.75
CA VAL A 4 -1.90 -11.31 -11.13
C VAL A 4 -0.46 -11.70 -11.49
N GLU A 5 0.22 -10.87 -12.28
CA GLU A 5 1.58 -11.14 -12.74
C GLU A 5 2.62 -10.29 -12.02
N LYS A 6 2.21 -9.10 -11.57
CA LYS A 6 3.06 -8.16 -10.84
C LYS A 6 2.35 -7.65 -9.59
N PHE A 7 3.10 -7.15 -8.62
CA PHE A 7 2.51 -6.64 -7.39
C PHE A 7 1.62 -5.40 -7.64
N GLU A 8 1.84 -4.66 -8.73
CA GLU A 8 1.00 -3.53 -9.12
C GLU A 8 -0.42 -3.93 -9.57
N ASP A 9 -0.62 -5.19 -9.95
CA ASP A 9 -1.93 -5.74 -10.28
C ASP A 9 -2.78 -5.97 -9.01
N LEU A 10 -2.16 -5.95 -7.83
CA LEU A 10 -2.86 -6.13 -6.57
C LEU A 10 -3.74 -4.91 -6.27
N ILE A 11 -5.04 -5.13 -6.10
CA ILE A 11 -6.00 -4.09 -5.67
C ILE A 11 -5.54 -3.43 -4.36
N ALA A 12 -4.99 -4.23 -3.43
CA ALA A 12 -4.43 -3.72 -2.18
C ALA A 12 -3.27 -2.75 -2.42
N TRP A 13 -2.36 -3.06 -3.35
CA TRP A 13 -1.24 -2.18 -3.70
C TRP A 13 -1.72 -0.90 -4.38
N GLN A 14 -2.69 -1.00 -5.30
CA GLN A 14 -3.30 0.16 -5.95
C GLN A 14 -3.98 1.11 -4.94
N LYS A 15 -4.72 0.56 -3.98
CA LYS A 15 -5.32 1.33 -2.88
C LYS A 15 -4.25 1.98 -1.99
N ALA A 16 -3.18 1.25 -1.66
CA ALA A 16 -2.07 1.79 -0.88
C ALA A 16 -1.33 2.94 -1.62
N ARG A 17 -1.18 2.83 -2.94
CA ARG A 17 -0.62 3.88 -3.79
C ARG A 17 -1.47 5.14 -3.80
N GLU A 18 -2.79 5.00 -3.93
CA GLU A 18 -3.69 6.14 -3.88
C GLU A 18 -3.71 6.79 -2.48
N LEU A 19 -3.72 5.99 -1.41
CA LEU A 19 -3.57 6.49 -0.05
C LEU A 19 -2.27 7.28 0.13
N THR A 20 -1.15 6.74 -0.35
CA THR A 20 0.16 7.40 -0.29
C THR A 20 0.10 8.75 -0.97
N LYS A 21 -0.43 8.81 -2.21
CA LYS A 21 -0.61 10.06 -2.93
C LYS A 21 -1.43 11.08 -2.13
N GLN A 22 -2.53 10.67 -1.52
CA GLN A 22 -3.36 11.55 -0.68
C GLN A 22 -2.60 12.07 0.55
N ILE A 23 -1.82 11.21 1.21
CA ILE A 23 -0.96 11.61 2.33
C ILE A 23 0.09 12.63 1.89
N TYR A 24 0.74 12.45 0.74
CA TYR A 24 1.68 13.45 0.21
C TYR A 24 1.01 14.78 -0.11
N LEU A 25 -0.22 14.78 -0.62
CA LEU A 25 -0.99 16.00 -0.85
C LEU A 25 -1.40 16.68 0.46
N LEU A 26 -1.86 15.91 1.45
CA LEU A 26 -2.18 16.39 2.79
C LEU A 26 -0.96 16.99 3.48
N ALA A 27 0.20 16.33 3.33
CA ALA A 27 1.47 16.73 3.91
C ALA A 27 1.99 18.08 3.43
N ARG A 28 1.52 18.55 2.26
CA ARG A 28 1.86 19.85 1.69
C ARG A 28 0.97 20.99 2.20
N LYS A 29 -0.15 20.69 2.87
CA LYS A 29 -1.03 21.73 3.42
C LYS A 29 -0.32 22.47 4.55
N GLU A 30 -0.47 23.79 4.60
CA GLU A 30 0.29 24.70 5.48
C GLU A 30 0.32 24.29 6.96
N ARG A 31 -0.80 23.79 7.49
CA ARG A 31 -0.88 23.35 8.89
C ARG A 31 -0.07 22.08 9.16
N PHE A 32 -0.02 21.16 8.20
CA PHE A 32 0.64 19.87 8.35
C PHE A 32 2.10 19.90 7.88
N SER A 33 2.44 20.80 6.95
CA SER A 33 3.80 20.94 6.42
C SER A 33 4.81 21.44 7.47
N ARG A 34 4.32 22.10 8.54
CA ARG A 34 5.12 22.60 9.67
C ARG A 34 5.35 21.55 10.77
N ASP A 35 4.59 20.46 10.78
CA ASP A 35 4.81 19.33 11.69
C ASP A 35 5.70 18.30 11.02
N PHE A 36 7.01 18.60 10.97
CA PHE A 36 8.00 17.77 10.28
C PHE A 36 8.05 16.34 10.81
N GLY A 37 7.87 16.16 12.12
CA GLY A 37 7.92 14.84 12.77
C GLY A 37 6.74 13.95 12.36
N LEU A 38 5.51 14.47 12.46
CA LEU A 38 4.31 13.73 12.06
C LEU A 38 4.26 13.50 10.55
N ARG A 39 4.64 14.53 9.77
CA ARG A 39 4.67 14.47 8.31
C ARG A 39 5.58 13.37 7.79
N ASP A 40 6.81 13.32 8.29
CA ASP A 40 7.77 12.33 7.84
C ASP A 40 7.37 10.91 8.31
N GLN A 41 6.80 10.77 9.51
CA GLN A 41 6.29 9.49 10.00
C GLN A 41 5.14 8.96 9.15
N ILE A 42 4.12 9.78 8.84
CA ILE A 42 2.96 9.32 8.07
C ILE A 42 3.34 9.02 6.61
N GLN A 43 4.22 9.81 6.00
CA GLN A 43 4.74 9.52 4.67
C GLN A 43 5.48 8.18 4.64
N ARG A 44 6.43 7.95 5.55
CA ARG A 44 7.15 6.68 5.64
C ARG A 44 6.24 5.49 5.91
N ALA A 45 5.24 5.65 6.78
CA ALA A 45 4.26 4.60 7.07
C ALA A 45 3.50 4.18 5.81
N THR A 46 3.00 5.14 5.02
CA THR A 46 2.28 4.81 3.77
C THR A 46 3.16 4.17 2.70
N VAL A 47 4.41 4.60 2.56
CA VAL A 47 5.38 3.95 1.66
C VAL A 47 5.68 2.52 2.11
N SER A 48 5.84 2.29 3.41
CA SER A 48 6.09 0.95 3.95
C SER A 48 4.98 -0.05 3.62
N ILE A 49 3.71 0.38 3.59
CA ILE A 49 2.59 -0.48 3.18
C ILE A 49 2.80 -0.98 1.74
N MET A 50 3.16 -0.09 0.81
CA MET A 50 3.42 -0.48 -0.58
C MET A 50 4.62 -1.43 -0.69
N SER A 51 5.70 -1.13 0.03
CA SER A 51 6.92 -1.97 0.04
C SER A 51 6.64 -3.37 0.60
N ASN A 52 5.88 -3.47 1.70
CA ASN A 52 5.52 -4.76 2.30
C ASN A 52 4.62 -5.60 1.38
N LEU A 53 3.72 -4.97 0.63
CA LEU A 53 2.88 -5.66 -0.35
C LEU A 53 3.71 -6.16 -1.55
N ALA A 54 4.65 -5.36 -2.04
CA ALA A 54 5.55 -5.78 -3.12
C ALA A 54 6.47 -6.92 -2.66
N GLU A 55 7.09 -6.78 -1.49
CA GLU A 55 7.95 -7.81 -0.92
C GLU A 55 7.18 -9.10 -0.59
N GLY A 56 5.96 -9.00 -0.06
CA GLY A 56 5.09 -10.15 0.19
C GLY A 56 4.67 -10.87 -1.10
N PHE A 57 4.46 -10.12 -2.18
CA PHE A 57 4.18 -10.68 -3.51
C PHE A 57 5.40 -11.39 -4.11
N GLU A 58 6.61 -10.87 -3.90
CA GLU A 58 7.84 -11.50 -4.39
C GLU A 58 8.26 -12.72 -3.56
N ARG A 59 8.00 -12.69 -2.24
CA ARG A 59 8.32 -13.80 -1.31
C ARG A 59 7.31 -14.93 -1.36
N GLY A 60 6.03 -14.62 -1.57
CA GLY A 60 4.96 -15.60 -1.65
C GLY A 60 4.83 -16.14 -3.07
N SER A 61 5.12 -17.43 -3.26
CA SER A 61 4.69 -18.13 -4.48
C SER A 61 3.20 -17.85 -4.71
N LYS A 62 2.80 -17.54 -5.95
CA LYS A 62 1.46 -17.09 -6.39
C LYS A 62 0.24 -17.80 -5.74
N ALA A 63 0.43 -18.96 -5.11
CA ALA A 63 -0.58 -19.75 -4.41
C ALA A 63 -0.99 -19.23 -3.01
N GLU A 64 -0.06 -18.74 -2.17
CA GLU A 64 -0.40 -18.35 -0.78
C GLU A 64 -1.04 -16.96 -0.68
N PHE A 65 -0.63 -16.02 -1.55
CA PHE A 65 -1.16 -14.65 -1.53
C PHE A 65 -2.62 -14.58 -2.01
N HIS A 66 -3.03 -15.47 -2.91
CA HIS A 66 -4.41 -15.54 -3.41
C HIS A 66 -5.37 -16.01 -2.30
N GLN A 67 -4.95 -16.94 -1.44
CA GLN A 67 -5.76 -17.40 -0.31
C GLN A 67 -5.94 -16.34 0.78
N PHE A 68 -4.95 -15.47 0.99
CA PHE A 68 -5.04 -14.41 2.00
C PHE A 68 -6.03 -13.30 1.64
N ILE A 69 -6.22 -13.00 0.34
CA ILE A 69 -7.14 -11.93 -0.11
C ILE A 69 -8.56 -12.45 -0.37
N VAL A 70 -8.73 -13.68 -0.86
CA VAL A 70 -10.07 -14.28 -1.07
C VAL A 70 -10.78 -14.54 0.26
N SER A 71 -10.05 -15.00 1.29
CA SER A 71 -10.64 -15.30 2.61
C SER A 71 -11.13 -14.06 3.37
N ALA A 72 -10.72 -12.86 2.97
CA ALA A 72 -11.13 -11.60 3.60
C ALA A 72 -12.40 -10.98 2.97
N TRP A 73 -12.99 -11.61 1.95
CA TRP A 73 -14.17 -11.09 1.23
C TRP A 73 -15.39 -12.03 1.27
N GLU A 74 -15.28 -13.20 1.93
CA GLU A 74 -16.41 -14.11 2.20
C GLU A 74 -16.94 -14.02 3.65
N GLY A 75 -16.81 -12.85 4.29
CA GLY A 75 -17.37 -12.56 5.62
C GLY A 75 -18.31 -11.36 5.61
#